data_AF-A0A7R9UJX2-F1
#
_entry.id   AF-A0A7R9UJX2-F1
#
_cell.length_a   1.000
_cell.length_b   1.000
_cell.length_c   1.000
_cell.angle_alpha   90.00
_cell.angle_beta   90.00
_cell.angle_gamma   90.00
#
_symmetry.space_group_name_H-M   'P 1'
#
loop_
_entity.id
_entity.type
_entity.pdbx_description
1 polymer ?
#
loop_
_entity_poly.entity_id
_entity_poly.type
_entity_poly.pdbx_seq_one_letter_code
_entity_poly.pdbx_strand_id
1 'polypeptide(L)'
;VTNYRAEGLKFTCDLSLTPVHDSNGEYRYSIGVQSWKEKQTPDETKALAQLRELLPRKMPADAQPKEFVGDDIKVDDSDKKKQFRASMVKFTKLLWTLDTEASLEKLMDTTQAKDAFHKFLKK
;
A
#
# COMPACT_ATOMS: atom_id res chain seq x y z
N VAL A 1 -6.01 14.35 -12.80
CA VAL A 1 -5.33 13.75 -11.62
C VAL A 1 -3.99 13.20 -12.09
N THR A 2 -2.87 13.66 -11.52
CA THR A 2 -1.52 13.24 -11.91
C THR A 2 -1.06 12.09 -11.04
N ASN A 3 -0.64 10.99 -11.65
CA ASN A 3 -0.20 9.77 -10.96
C ASN A 3 1.32 9.66 -11.04
N TYR A 4 1.92 8.93 -10.10
CA TYR A 4 3.37 8.78 -9.97
C TYR A 4 3.75 7.31 -9.95
N ARG A 5 4.80 6.94 -10.70
CA ARG A 5 5.43 5.62 -10.56
C ARG A 5 6.37 5.60 -9.36
N ALA A 6 6.80 4.40 -8.97
CA ALA A 6 7.77 4.22 -7.87
C ALA A 6 9.08 5.03 -8.07
N GLU A 7 9.47 5.26 -9.33
CA GLU A 7 10.64 6.07 -9.73
C GLU A 7 10.38 7.58 -9.70
N GLY A 8 9.17 8.02 -9.34
CA GLY A 8 8.78 9.45 -9.31
C GLY A 8 8.31 10.00 -10.66
N LEU A 9 8.29 9.20 -11.72
CA LEU A 9 7.81 9.62 -13.03
C LEU A 9 6.31 9.93 -13.01
N LYS A 10 5.95 11.13 -13.49
CA LYS A 10 4.57 11.60 -13.64
C LYS A 10 3.91 10.98 -14.87
N PHE A 11 2.66 10.56 -14.73
CA PHE A 11 1.84 10.12 -15.84
C PHE A 11 0.35 10.38 -15.61
N THR A 12 -0.43 10.42 -16.68
CA THR A 12 -1.90 10.45 -16.56
C THR A 12 -2.43 9.02 -16.59
N CYS A 13 -3.07 8.62 -15.50
CA CYS A 13 -3.80 7.37 -15.45
C CYS A 13 -5.21 7.58 -15.99
N ASP A 14 -5.57 6.84 -17.03
CA ASP A 14 -6.96 6.61 -17.41
C ASP A 14 -7.49 5.46 -16.53
N LEU A 15 -8.39 5.79 -15.60
CA LEU A 15 -8.92 4.87 -14.59
C LEU A 15 -10.42 4.69 -14.78
N SER A 16 -10.89 3.46 -14.88
CA SER A 16 -12.31 3.12 -14.73
C SER A 16 -12.52 2.16 -13.56
N LEU A 17 -13.58 2.40 -12.80
CA LEU A 17 -14.00 1.55 -11.69
C LEU A 17 -15.36 0.92 -12.04
N THR A 18 -15.43 -0.41 -12.03
CA THR A 18 -16.67 -1.16 -12.27
C THR A 18 -17.12 -1.81 -10.97
N PRO A 19 -18.31 -1.46 -10.44
CA PRO A 19 -18.81 -2.05 -9.20
C PRO A 19 -19.33 -3.47 -9.46
N VAL A 20 -19.03 -4.38 -8.53
CA VAL A 20 -19.49 -5.77 -8.54
C VAL A 20 -20.42 -6.00 -7.36
N HIS A 21 -21.66 -6.34 -7.66
CA HIS A 21 -22.65 -6.71 -6.66
C HIS A 21 -22.80 -8.22 -6.62
N ASP A 22 -23.15 -8.78 -5.47
CA ASP A 22 -23.49 -10.20 -5.40
C ASP A 22 -24.94 -10.47 -5.84
N SER A 23 -25.35 -11.74 -5.78
CA SER A 23 -26.73 -12.16 -6.04
C SER A 23 -27.76 -11.59 -5.07
N ASN A 24 -27.34 -11.12 -3.89
CA ASN A 24 -28.21 -10.48 -2.90
C ASN A 24 -28.30 -8.95 -3.12
N GLY A 25 -27.59 -8.43 -4.13
CA GLY A 25 -27.53 -7.00 -4.43
C GLY A 25 -26.55 -6.23 -3.54
N GLU A 26 -25.76 -6.90 -2.71
CA GLU A 26 -24.75 -6.25 -1.88
C GLU A 26 -23.51 -5.91 -2.70
N TYR A 27 -22.99 -4.71 -2.51
CA TYR A 27 -21.73 -4.28 -3.11
C TYR A 27 -20.57 -5.04 -2.48
N ARG A 28 -19.81 -5.81 -3.26
CA ARG A 28 -18.69 -6.62 -2.73
C ARG A 28 -17.33 -6.10 -3.15
N TYR A 29 -17.16 -5.82 -4.43
CA TYR A 29 -15.86 -5.48 -5.00
C TYR A 29 -15.96 -4.35 -6.02
N SER A 30 -14.82 -3.73 -6.31
CA SER A 30 -14.66 -2.84 -7.45
C SER A 30 -13.53 -3.34 -8.33
N ILE A 31 -13.76 -3.45 -9.62
CA ILE A 31 -12.72 -3.78 -10.59
C ILE A 31 -12.17 -2.46 -11.14
N GLY A 32 -10.91 -2.17 -10.81
CA GLY A 32 -10.19 -1.02 -11.34
C GLY A 32 -9.37 -1.38 -12.56
N VAL A 33 -9.64 -0.74 -13.69
CA VAL A 33 -8.82 -0.81 -14.90
C VAL A 33 -8.05 0.48 -15.04
N GLN A 34 -6.73 0.37 -15.09
CA GLN A 34 -5.80 1.49 -15.17
C GLN A 34 -4.94 1.38 -16.42
N SER A 35 -4.82 2.47 -17.17
CA SER A 35 -3.95 2.56 -18.33
C SER A 35 -3.21 3.90 -18.36
N TRP A 36 -2.03 3.88 -18.99
CA TRP A 36 -1.22 5.08 -19.17
C TRP A 36 -1.70 5.83 -20.41
N LYS A 37 -2.44 6.93 -20.20
CA LYS A 37 -3.10 7.69 -21.26
C LYS A 37 -2.16 8.15 -22.38
N GLU A 38 -0.99 8.69 -22.04
CA GLU A 38 -0.04 9.20 -23.05
C GLU A 38 0.62 8.11 -23.89
N LYS A 39 0.58 6.84 -23.47
CA LYS A 39 1.18 5.71 -24.18
C LYS A 39 0.17 4.83 -24.91
N GLN A 40 -1.13 5.14 -24.82
CA GLN A 40 -2.18 4.37 -25.47
C GLN A 40 -2.14 4.54 -26.99
N THR A 41 -2.15 3.42 -27.71
CA THR A 41 -2.47 3.40 -29.13
C THR A 41 -3.99 3.49 -29.34
N PRO A 42 -4.46 3.89 -30.54
CA PRO A 42 -5.89 3.90 -30.85
C PRO A 42 -6.55 2.51 -30.70
N ASP A 43 -5.83 1.45 -31.07
CA ASP A 43 -6.32 0.08 -30.97
C ASP A 43 -6.46 -0.36 -29.50
N GLU A 44 -5.48 -0.04 -28.65
CA GLU A 44 -5.56 -0.29 -27.20
C GLU A 44 -6.71 0.49 -26.56
N THR A 45 -6.97 1.72 -27.02
CA THR A 45 -8.09 2.52 -26.51
C THR A 45 -9.42 1.83 -26.80
N LYS A 46 -9.58 1.27 -28.01
CA LYS A 46 -10.77 0.49 -28.39
C LYS A 46 -10.87 -0.81 -27.60
N ALA A 47 -9.76 -1.53 -27.43
CA ALA A 47 -9.72 -2.76 -26.65
C ALA A 47 -10.05 -2.50 -25.16
N LEU A 48 -9.60 -1.39 -24.59
CA LEU A 48 -9.93 -0.99 -23.21
C LEU A 48 -11.41 -0.65 -23.06
N ALA A 49 -12.03 0.00 -24.05
CA ALA A 49 -13.47 0.23 -24.04
C ALA A 49 -14.24 -1.10 -24.06
N GLN A 50 -13.86 -2.03 -24.92
CA GLN A 50 -14.46 -3.37 -24.98
C GLN A 50 -14.25 -4.16 -23.68
N LEU A 51 -13.05 -4.10 -23.10
CA LEU A 51 -12.75 -4.74 -21.83
C LEU A 51 -13.69 -4.23 -20.72
N ARG A 52 -13.88 -2.91 -20.63
CA ARG A 52 -14.76 -2.27 -19.63
C ARG A 52 -16.21 -2.70 -19.76
N GLU A 53 -16.68 -2.98 -20.97
CA GLU A 53 -18.03 -3.51 -21.21
C GLU A 53 -18.17 -4.97 -20.77
N LEU A 54 -17.12 -5.77 -20.94
CA LEU A 54 -17.09 -7.19 -20.59
C LEU A 54 -16.82 -7.46 -19.11
N LEU A 55 -16.47 -6.45 -18.31
CA LEU A 55 -16.20 -6.63 -16.90
C LEU A 55 -17.42 -7.17 -16.15
N PRO A 56 -17.24 -8.18 -15.28
CA PRO A 56 -18.34 -8.72 -14.50
C PRO A 56 -18.87 -7.65 -13.55
N ARG A 57 -20.20 -7.54 -13.47
CA ARG A 57 -20.90 -6.64 -12.54
C ARG A 57 -21.68 -7.40 -11.47
N LYS A 58 -21.75 -8.73 -11.62
CA LYS A 58 -22.48 -9.64 -10.75
C LYS A 58 -21.60 -10.82 -10.38
N MET A 59 -21.73 -11.26 -9.14
CA MET A 59 -21.05 -12.44 -8.61
C MET A 59 -22.04 -13.28 -7.78
N PRO A 60 -21.96 -14.62 -7.80
CA PRO A 60 -22.73 -15.45 -6.88
C PRO A 60 -22.31 -15.21 -5.42
N ALA A 61 -23.25 -15.09 -4.49
CA ALA A 61 -22.92 -14.83 -3.07
C ALA A 61 -22.17 -16.01 -2.41
N ASP A 62 -22.46 -17.24 -2.84
CA ASP A 62 -21.80 -18.47 -2.39
C ASP A 62 -20.35 -18.60 -2.87
N ALA A 63 -19.98 -17.89 -3.93
CA ALA A 63 -18.60 -17.82 -4.42
C ALA A 63 -17.72 -16.85 -3.62
N GLN A 64 -18.29 -16.12 -2.65
CA GLN A 64 -17.49 -15.25 -1.79
C GLN A 64 -16.52 -16.10 -0.95
N PRO A 65 -15.26 -15.65 -0.80
CA PRO A 65 -14.34 -16.30 0.11
C PRO A 65 -14.96 -16.30 1.51
N LYS A 66 -14.82 -17.43 2.21
CA LYS A 66 -15.24 -17.53 3.61
C LYS A 66 -14.59 -16.38 4.38
N GLU A 67 -15.36 -15.75 5.25
CA GLU A 67 -14.81 -14.75 6.15
C GLU A 67 -13.61 -15.35 6.88
N PHE A 68 -12.51 -14.60 6.94
CA PHE A 68 -11.35 -14.99 7.72
C PHE A 68 -11.75 -14.88 9.20
N VAL A 69 -12.13 -16.00 9.83
CA VAL A 69 -12.52 -16.01 11.23
C VAL A 69 -11.36 -16.54 12.07
N GLY A 70 -10.92 -15.72 13.04
CA GLY A 70 -10.22 -16.11 14.27
C GLY A 70 -8.90 -16.87 14.15
N ASP A 71 -8.93 -18.11 13.67
CA ASP A 71 -7.76 -18.99 13.59
C ASP A 71 -6.93 -18.76 12.33
N ASP A 72 -7.55 -18.33 11.21
CA ASP A 72 -6.83 -18.00 9.97
C ASP A 72 -6.05 -16.66 10.04
N ILE A 73 -6.32 -15.85 11.06
CA ILE A 73 -5.67 -14.55 11.34
C ILE A 73 -4.74 -14.67 12.56
N LYS A 74 -4.35 -15.88 12.96
CA LYS A 74 -3.28 -16.05 13.95
C LYS A 74 -1.93 -15.83 13.28
N VAL A 75 -1.62 -14.57 13.00
CA VAL A 75 -0.25 -14.16 12.74
C VAL A 75 0.53 -14.43 14.02
N ASP A 76 1.56 -15.26 13.92
CA ASP A 76 2.44 -15.58 15.04
C ASP A 76 2.97 -14.29 15.69
N ASP A 77 2.99 -14.24 17.01
CA ASP A 77 3.45 -13.06 17.74
C ASP A 77 4.92 -12.75 17.47
N SER A 78 5.71 -13.76 17.07
CA SER A 78 7.08 -13.55 16.60
C SER A 78 7.11 -12.75 15.28
N ASP A 79 6.19 -13.02 14.36
CA ASP A 79 6.12 -12.35 13.07
C ASP A 79 5.53 -10.95 13.18
N LYS A 80 4.55 -10.73 14.07
CA LYS A 80 4.10 -9.37 14.44
C LYS A 80 5.25 -8.53 14.97
N LYS A 81 6.08 -9.08 15.87
CA LYS A 81 7.25 -8.37 16.42
C LYS A 81 8.30 -8.07 15.36
N LYS A 82 8.56 -8.99 14.43
CA LYS A 82 9.47 -8.76 13.29
C LYS A 82 8.94 -7.65 12.38
N GLN A 83 7.67 -7.71 11.99
CA GLN A 83 7.04 -6.72 11.14
C GLN A 83 7.01 -5.34 11.81
N PHE A 84 6.67 -5.28 13.10
CA PHE A 84 6.71 -4.04 13.88
C PHE A 84 8.12 -3.44 13.94
N ARG A 85 9.15 -4.26 14.22
CA ARG A 85 10.55 -3.80 14.21
C ARG A 85 10.97 -3.29 12.84
N ALA A 86 10.62 -4.00 11.77
CA ALA A 86 10.95 -3.59 10.40
C ALA A 86 10.27 -2.26 10.01
N SER A 87 9.00 -2.09 10.39
CA SER A 87 8.26 -0.84 10.19
C SER A 87 8.83 0.31 11.01
N MET A 88 9.25 0.06 12.25
CA MET A 88 9.89 1.06 13.10
C MET A 88 11.23 1.53 12.55
N VAL A 89 12.06 0.64 12.02
CA VAL A 89 13.31 1.05 11.36
C VAL A 89 13.04 2.00 10.18
N LYS A 90 12.02 1.73 9.37
CA LYS A 90 11.65 2.60 8.23
C LYS A 90 11.10 3.94 8.70
N PHE A 91 10.21 3.92 9.69
CA PHE A 91 9.65 5.13 10.28
C PHE A 91 10.71 6.01 10.92
N THR A 92 11.61 5.43 11.71
CA THR A 92 12.73 6.14 12.32
C THR A 92 13.61 6.77 11.24
N LYS A 93 13.99 6.02 10.19
CA LYS A 93 14.75 6.59 9.06
C LYS A 93 14.05 7.77 8.40
N LEU A 94 12.73 7.70 8.25
CA LEU A 94 11.94 8.78 7.67
C LEU A 94 11.94 10.03 8.57
N LEU A 95 11.77 9.85 9.89
CA LEU A 95 11.87 10.94 10.85
C LEU A 95 13.25 11.60 10.81
N TRP A 96 14.32 10.80 10.75
CA TRP A 96 15.68 11.31 10.60
C TRP A 96 15.87 12.11 9.32
N THR A 97 15.16 11.81 8.23
CA THR A 97 15.27 12.62 6.99
C THR A 97 14.42 13.88 6.98
N LEU A 98 13.35 13.93 7.78
CA LEU A 98 12.42 15.06 7.81
C LEU A 98 12.79 16.09 8.88
N ASP A 99 13.28 15.64 10.03
CA ASP A 99 13.67 16.49 11.15
C ASP A 99 14.79 15.80 11.95
N THR A 100 16.02 15.97 11.45
CA THR A 100 17.24 15.39 12.04
C THR A 100 17.50 15.88 13.46
N GLU A 101 17.27 17.17 13.72
CA GLU A 101 17.65 17.84 14.96
C GLU A 101 16.72 17.42 16.11
N ALA A 102 15.40 17.55 15.95
CA ALA A 102 14.47 17.15 16.99
C ALA A 102 14.45 15.62 17.22
N SER A 103 14.75 14.84 16.18
CA SER A 103 14.88 13.37 16.30
C SER A 103 16.12 12.98 17.10
N LEU A 104 17.24 13.69 16.91
CA LEU A 104 18.45 13.46 17.67
C LEU A 104 18.28 13.87 19.12
N GLU A 105 17.70 15.03 19.41
CA GLU A 105 17.44 15.49 20.78
C GLU A 105 16.61 14.46 21.57
N LYS A 106 15.49 14.01 20.99
CA LYS A 106 14.63 12.99 21.62
C LYS A 106 15.33 11.65 21.76
N LEU A 107 16.16 11.24 20.80
CA LEU A 107 16.95 10.02 20.93
C LEU A 107 17.94 10.17 22.09
N MET A 108 18.57 11.34 22.20
CA MET A 108 19.53 11.61 23.25
C MET A 108 18.92 11.66 24.64
N ASP A 109 17.61 11.83 24.81
CA ASP A 109 16.97 11.70 26.14
C ASP A 109 17.04 10.28 26.72
N THR A 110 17.29 9.26 25.89
CA THR A 110 17.37 7.87 26.33
C THR A 110 18.78 7.51 26.82
N THR A 111 18.89 6.94 28.04
CA THR A 111 20.18 6.59 28.65
C THR A 111 21.04 5.64 27.79
N GLN A 112 20.41 4.64 27.17
CA GLN A 112 21.11 3.73 26.25
C GLN A 112 21.70 4.44 25.01
N ALA A 113 21.00 5.44 24.49
CA ALA A 113 21.49 6.22 23.35
C ALA A 113 22.65 7.14 23.77
N LYS A 114 22.57 7.76 24.95
CA LYS A 114 23.68 8.52 25.56
C LYS A 114 24.94 7.69 25.67
N ASP A 115 24.84 6.49 26.22
CA ASP A 115 25.99 5.60 26.43
C ASP A 115 26.62 5.14 25.11
N ALA A 116 25.77 4.76 24.14
CA ALA A 116 26.24 4.35 22.81
C ALA A 116 26.92 5.51 22.06
N PHE A 117 26.36 6.72 22.12
CA PHE A 117 26.92 7.91 21.49
C PHE A 117 28.24 8.34 22.15
N HIS A 118 28.31 8.33 23.48
CA HIS A 118 29.56 8.61 24.21
C HIS A 118 30.66 7.60 23.87
N LYS A 119 30.31 6.31 23.70
CA LYS A 119 31.26 5.29 23.28
C LYS A 119 31.75 5.51 21.84
N PHE A 120 30.90 6.00 20.95
CA PHE A 120 31.26 6.37 19.58
C PHE A 120 32.22 7.57 19.55
N LEU A 121 31.97 8.61 20.35
CA LEU A 121 32.81 9.81 20.42
C LEU A 121 34.20 9.58 21.04
N LYS A 122 34.38 8.46 21.77
CA LYS A 122 35.67 8.06 22.36
C LYS A 122 36.56 7.25 21.42
N LYS A 123 36.11 7.01 20.18
CA LYS A 123 36.93 6.47 19.09
C LYS A 123 37.49 7.62 18.27
#